data_AF-A0A445A4Y9-F1
#
_entry.id   AF-A0A445A4Y9-F1
#
_cell.length_a   1.000
_cell.length_b   1.000
_cell.length_c   1.000
_cell.angle_alpha   90.00
_cell.angle_beta   90.00
_cell.angle_gamma   90.00
#
_symmetry.space_group_name_H-M   'P 1'
#
loop_
_entity.id
_entity.type
_entity.pdbx_description
1 polymer ?
#
loop_
_entity_poly.entity_id
_entity_poly.type
_entity_poly.pdbx_seq_one_letter_code
_entity_poly.pdbx_strand_id
1 'polypeptide(L)'
;MVGSDLDTNKVDGCVTTDVQHSCLRHMIDSIMSETSSSFAATFIQGSLQEGGERRNTDLEMSLAHEPMGTRESAVQNSCAASAMEWSIQLEKGLRSSKPGAPAQAILQLGRHLEHWSRELESDESSIAPNVISGVVPGEVRLFANAILLRLAGAFKGGDKEIKVSVVKAFSNERRHRNGQKHRECKGLLSKERVANHLELLNQVRYVFQNGDSESKELALILLGCWAEFAHDNAQIRYLILSSLVSPDPHVAKAACFAAGCFSEISDDFASITLHIVYNMMSLSTVSLPVKLAAAQVVPKLRSTFENIYKAYQAGVRFLSSILDEDVLVAVLSSLTELSSLCSPLAEIQVNFLISFLKRETTLRVQEAILRCLQFLFQKGLCQYPAEHLSSITQQYNHNFTFN
;
A
#
# COMPACT_ATOMS: atom_id res chain seq x y z
N MET A 1 -10.72 -51.22 -46.90
CA MET A 1 -10.45 -50.03 -47.74
C MET A 1 -11.19 -48.86 -47.14
N VAL A 2 -10.40 -47.86 -46.74
CA VAL A 2 -10.69 -46.43 -46.43
C VAL A 2 -11.65 -46.09 -45.28
N GLY A 3 -11.06 -45.40 -44.29
CA GLY A 3 -11.62 -44.71 -43.11
C GLY A 3 -10.46 -44.58 -42.11
N SER A 4 -10.10 -43.44 -41.52
CA SER A 4 -10.74 -42.13 -41.38
C SER A 4 -9.69 -41.12 -40.90
N ASP A 5 -9.88 -39.85 -41.31
CA ASP A 5 -9.01 -38.71 -41.14
C ASP A 5 -8.88 -38.17 -39.71
N LEU A 6 -7.81 -37.40 -39.52
CA LEU A 6 -7.27 -36.81 -38.31
C LEU A 6 -8.13 -35.69 -37.69
N ASP A 7 -8.12 -35.69 -36.35
CA ASP A 7 -8.44 -34.58 -35.46
C ASP A 7 -7.47 -33.40 -35.64
N THR A 8 -8.01 -32.23 -36.01
CA THR A 8 -7.42 -30.92 -35.70
C THR A 8 -8.54 -29.93 -35.42
N ASN A 9 -8.82 -29.66 -34.14
CA ASN A 9 -9.48 -28.43 -33.69
C ASN A 9 -9.27 -28.24 -32.18
N LYS A 10 -8.13 -27.63 -31.82
CA LYS A 10 -7.90 -27.10 -30.47
C LYS A 10 -6.91 -25.94 -30.49
N VAL A 11 -7.11 -24.93 -31.35
CA VAL A 11 -6.34 -23.69 -31.35
C VAL A 11 -7.23 -22.54 -31.85
N ASP A 12 -8.19 -22.06 -31.03
CA ASP A 12 -8.90 -20.80 -31.37
C ASP A 12 -9.45 -20.00 -30.18
N GLY A 13 -9.18 -20.44 -28.95
CA GLY A 13 -9.68 -19.77 -27.73
C GLY A 13 -8.77 -18.68 -27.14
N CYS A 14 -7.50 -18.60 -27.56
CA CYS A 14 -6.51 -17.69 -26.94
C CYS A 14 -6.30 -16.39 -27.73
N VAL A 15 -6.50 -16.41 -29.05
CA VAL A 15 -6.26 -15.25 -29.93
C VAL A 15 -7.46 -14.31 -29.96
N THR A 16 -8.67 -14.86 -29.85
CA THR A 16 -9.94 -14.10 -29.83
C THR A 16 -10.11 -13.26 -28.56
N THR A 17 -9.64 -13.76 -27.42
CA THR A 17 -9.65 -13.04 -26.13
C THR A 17 -8.70 -11.86 -26.11
N ASP A 18 -7.52 -11.96 -26.73
CA ASP A 18 -6.52 -10.89 -26.77
C ASP A 18 -6.94 -9.73 -27.68
N VAL A 19 -7.56 -10.04 -28.82
CA VAL A 19 -8.09 -9.02 -29.74
C VAL A 19 -9.28 -8.28 -29.13
N GLN A 20 -10.15 -8.97 -28.39
CA GLN A 20 -11.25 -8.35 -27.65
C GLN A 20 -10.73 -7.46 -26.51
N HIS A 21 -9.70 -7.90 -25.76
CA HIS A 21 -9.03 -7.11 -24.71
C HIS A 21 -8.48 -5.79 -25.25
N SER A 22 -7.80 -5.86 -26.41
CA SER A 22 -7.19 -4.72 -27.08
C SER A 22 -8.22 -3.72 -27.61
N CYS A 23 -9.25 -4.19 -28.32
CA CYS A 23 -10.28 -3.33 -28.90
C CYS A 23 -11.09 -2.56 -27.82
N LEU A 24 -11.30 -3.21 -26.67
CA LEU A 24 -12.05 -2.62 -25.56
C LEU A 24 -11.25 -1.67 -24.69
N ARG A 25 -9.97 -1.96 -24.50
CA ARG A 25 -9.02 -0.99 -23.96
C ARG A 25 -9.04 0.28 -24.81
N HIS A 26 -8.94 0.15 -26.13
CA HIS A 26 -9.05 1.27 -27.05
C HIS A 26 -10.38 2.03 -26.96
N MET A 27 -11.50 1.34 -26.75
CA MET A 27 -12.81 1.97 -26.61
C MET A 27 -12.96 2.76 -25.31
N ILE A 28 -12.52 2.20 -24.18
CA ILE A 28 -12.49 2.90 -22.89
C ILE A 28 -11.52 4.09 -22.97
N ASP A 29 -10.34 3.90 -23.54
CA ASP A 29 -9.35 4.96 -23.72
C ASP A 29 -9.88 6.08 -24.64
N SER A 30 -10.66 5.75 -25.67
CA SER A 30 -11.37 6.73 -26.52
C SER A 30 -12.38 7.56 -25.73
N ILE A 31 -13.28 6.89 -24.97
CA ILE A 31 -14.28 7.56 -24.12
C ILE A 31 -13.58 8.45 -23.06
N MET A 32 -12.48 7.99 -22.49
CA MET A 32 -11.67 8.75 -21.53
C MET A 32 -10.96 9.94 -22.18
N SER A 33 -10.48 9.80 -23.42
CA SER A 33 -9.87 10.90 -24.17
C SER A 33 -10.87 11.98 -24.57
N GLU A 34 -12.11 11.59 -24.88
CA GLU A 34 -13.19 12.50 -25.25
C GLU A 34 -13.74 13.26 -24.03
N THR A 35 -13.78 12.61 -22.86
CA THR A 35 -14.17 13.25 -21.58
C THR A 35 -13.05 14.13 -20.98
N SER A 36 -11.77 13.79 -21.21
CA SER A 36 -10.61 14.58 -20.76
C SER A 36 -10.45 15.93 -21.48
N SER A 37 -11.11 16.12 -22.63
CA SER A 37 -11.18 17.39 -23.37
C SER A 37 -11.89 18.51 -22.57
N SER A 38 -12.69 18.15 -21.57
CA SER A 38 -13.58 19.08 -20.84
C SER A 38 -13.09 19.49 -19.45
N PHE A 39 -12.28 18.68 -18.74
CA PHE A 39 -11.95 18.97 -17.34
C PHE A 39 -10.56 18.45 -16.95
N ALA A 40 -9.52 19.26 -17.21
CA ALA A 40 -8.22 19.08 -16.62
C ALA A 40 -8.17 19.74 -15.23
N ALA A 41 -8.07 18.94 -14.16
CA ALA A 41 -7.17 19.14 -13.01
C ALA A 41 -7.63 18.40 -11.73
N THR A 42 -6.70 17.60 -11.18
CA THR A 42 -6.52 17.31 -9.74
C THR A 42 -7.49 16.33 -9.07
N PHE A 43 -7.23 15.03 -9.21
CA PHE A 43 -7.16 14.09 -8.08
C PHE A 43 -6.67 12.72 -8.61
N ILE A 44 -6.12 11.89 -7.73
CA ILE A 44 -5.47 10.59 -8.02
C ILE A 44 -4.00 10.71 -8.44
N GLN A 45 -3.15 11.08 -7.48
CA GLN A 45 -1.70 10.84 -7.57
C GLN A 45 -1.19 9.94 -6.43
N GLY A 46 -2.08 9.17 -5.81
CA GLY A 46 -1.76 8.32 -4.66
C GLY A 46 -1.65 6.82 -4.92
N SER A 47 -2.28 6.27 -5.98
CA SER A 47 -2.49 4.82 -6.05
C SER A 47 -2.54 4.19 -7.46
N LEU A 48 -2.20 4.91 -8.53
CA LEU A 48 -2.26 4.39 -9.92
C LEU A 48 -0.99 4.71 -10.72
N GLN A 49 0.19 4.45 -10.16
CA GLN A 49 1.43 4.42 -10.94
C GLN A 49 2.39 3.37 -10.38
N GLU A 50 1.99 2.10 -10.44
CA GLU A 50 2.89 0.96 -10.38
C GLU A 50 2.82 0.24 -11.73
N GLY A 51 3.94 0.22 -12.47
CA GLY A 51 4.07 -0.53 -13.71
C GLY A 51 4.47 0.34 -14.91
N GLY A 52 5.77 0.57 -15.05
CA GLY A 52 6.34 1.25 -16.22
C GLY A 52 7.86 1.16 -16.24
N GLU A 53 8.40 -0.04 -16.46
CA GLU A 53 9.82 -0.24 -16.75
C GLU A 53 10.19 0.49 -18.05
N ARG A 54 11.05 1.50 -17.96
CA ARG A 54 11.83 1.99 -19.11
C ARG A 54 13.22 1.37 -19.06
N ARG A 55 13.43 0.43 -19.97
CA ARG A 55 14.76 0.00 -20.43
C ARG A 55 15.48 1.21 -21.02
N ASN A 56 16.70 1.48 -20.55
CA ASN A 56 17.66 2.29 -21.29
C ASN A 56 18.83 1.37 -21.66
N THR A 57 18.95 1.09 -22.95
CA THR A 57 20.17 0.61 -23.58
C THR A 57 21.00 1.82 -24.02
N ASP A 58 22.31 1.58 -24.08
CA ASP A 58 23.32 2.27 -24.89
C ASP A 58 23.91 3.58 -24.35
N LEU A 59 25.15 3.46 -23.85
CA LEU A 59 26.29 4.24 -24.36
C LEU A 59 27.62 3.62 -23.86
N GLU A 60 28.19 2.75 -24.70
CA GLU A 60 29.63 2.47 -24.71
C GLU A 60 30.38 3.66 -25.33
N MET A 61 31.48 4.10 -24.71
CA MET A 61 32.82 4.10 -25.32
C MET A 61 33.88 4.78 -24.44
N SER A 62 34.92 4.00 -24.14
CA SER A 62 36.33 4.28 -24.43
C SER A 62 37.26 4.94 -23.40
N LEU A 63 38.17 4.05 -22.92
CA LEU A 63 39.64 4.16 -22.83
C LEU A 63 40.29 4.75 -21.56
N ALA A 64 40.97 3.88 -20.78
CA ALA A 64 42.44 3.70 -20.84
C ALA A 64 42.95 2.60 -19.86
N HIS A 65 43.88 1.78 -20.34
CA HIS A 65 44.71 0.77 -19.64
C HIS A 65 45.78 1.46 -18.75
N GLU A 66 46.02 1.07 -17.50
CA GLU A 66 47.01 0.07 -16.97
C GLU A 66 47.23 0.35 -15.44
N PRO A 67 48.00 -0.44 -14.64
CA PRO A 67 48.21 -1.88 -14.57
C PRO A 67 47.99 -2.45 -13.12
N MET A 68 48.26 -3.75 -12.96
CA MET A 68 48.18 -4.56 -11.72
C MET A 68 48.71 -3.89 -10.44
N GLY A 69 47.98 -4.10 -9.34
CA GLY A 69 48.56 -4.17 -8.00
C GLY A 69 47.70 -3.54 -6.91
N THR A 70 46.84 -4.34 -6.28
CA THR A 70 46.87 -4.68 -4.84
C THR A 70 45.57 -5.42 -4.55
N ARG A 71 45.67 -6.69 -4.16
CA ARG A 71 44.57 -7.47 -3.59
C ARG A 71 44.20 -6.82 -2.25
N GLU A 72 43.34 -5.81 -2.25
CA GLU A 72 42.56 -5.48 -1.06
C GLU A 72 41.45 -6.51 -0.95
N SER A 73 41.50 -7.28 0.13
CA SER A 73 40.50 -8.25 0.52
C SER A 73 39.12 -7.59 0.54
N ALA A 74 38.32 -7.83 -0.49
CA ALA A 74 36.88 -7.67 -0.41
C ALA A 74 36.35 -8.72 0.58
N VAL A 75 36.46 -8.39 1.87
CA VAL A 75 35.75 -9.09 2.94
C VAL A 75 34.27 -8.94 2.59
N GLN A 76 33.64 -10.06 2.26
CA GLN A 76 32.20 -10.13 2.14
C GLN A 76 31.62 -9.78 3.51
N ASN A 77 31.26 -8.51 3.72
CA ASN A 77 30.77 -8.03 5.01
C ASN A 77 29.49 -8.78 5.35
N SER A 78 29.49 -9.51 6.47
CA SER A 78 28.32 -10.22 6.94
C SER A 78 27.18 -9.24 7.27
N CYS A 79 25.92 -9.69 7.15
CA CYS A 79 24.75 -8.89 7.53
C CYS A 79 24.86 -8.31 8.96
N ALA A 80 25.51 -9.04 9.89
CA ALA A 80 25.77 -8.56 11.25
C ALA A 80 26.80 -7.41 11.29
N ALA A 81 27.87 -7.48 10.51
CA ALA A 81 28.86 -6.41 10.43
C ALA A 81 28.25 -5.11 9.86
N SER A 82 27.41 -5.24 8.83
CA SER A 82 26.65 -4.12 8.27
C SER A 82 25.69 -3.52 9.30
N ALA A 83 24.92 -4.37 10.00
CA ALA A 83 23.99 -3.93 11.05
C ALA A 83 24.69 -3.25 12.23
N MET A 84 25.87 -3.74 12.62
CA MET A 84 26.72 -3.13 13.64
C MET A 84 27.19 -1.74 13.21
N GLU A 85 27.70 -1.61 11.98
CA GLU A 85 28.17 -0.33 11.46
C GLU A 85 27.03 0.69 11.40
N TRP A 86 25.86 0.31 10.87
CA TRP A 86 24.69 1.18 10.84
C TRP A 86 24.24 1.61 12.24
N SER A 87 24.30 0.70 13.21
CA SER A 87 24.00 0.99 14.62
C SER A 87 24.97 2.03 15.19
N ILE A 88 26.27 1.91 14.90
CA ILE A 88 27.31 2.86 15.36
C ILE A 88 27.14 4.22 14.69
N GLN A 89 26.91 4.25 13.38
CA GLN A 89 26.70 5.48 12.61
C GLN A 89 25.47 6.24 13.10
N LEU A 90 24.36 5.53 13.36
CA LEU A 90 23.15 6.13 13.95
C LEU A 90 23.48 6.77 15.31
N GLU A 91 24.13 6.03 16.21
CA GLU A 91 24.46 6.54 17.54
C GLU A 91 25.35 7.79 17.48
N LYS A 92 26.36 7.78 16.60
CA LYS A 92 27.23 8.93 16.36
C LYS A 92 26.46 10.13 15.79
N GLY A 93 25.56 9.89 14.85
CA GLY A 93 24.71 10.92 14.25
C GLY A 93 23.73 11.54 15.25
N LEU A 94 23.07 10.71 16.07
CA LEU A 94 22.13 11.16 17.10
C LEU A 94 22.81 11.99 18.22
N ARG A 95 24.08 11.73 18.52
CA ARG A 95 24.87 12.51 19.49
C ARG A 95 25.51 13.77 18.92
N SER A 96 25.41 13.99 17.62
CA SER A 96 25.99 15.16 16.97
C SER A 96 25.30 16.44 17.46
N SER A 97 26.09 17.44 17.84
CA SER A 97 25.59 18.78 18.17
C SER A 97 25.31 19.64 16.93
N LYS A 98 25.65 19.14 15.73
CA LYS A 98 25.41 19.86 14.48
C LYS A 98 23.90 19.89 14.18
N PRO A 99 23.30 21.07 13.93
CA PRO A 99 21.89 21.18 13.54
C PRO A 99 21.57 20.29 12.33
N GLY A 100 20.43 19.60 12.35
CA GLY A 100 19.97 18.70 11.28
C GLY A 100 20.75 17.37 11.15
N ALA A 101 21.91 17.21 11.80
CA ALA A 101 22.69 15.98 11.71
C ALA A 101 21.96 14.74 12.28
N PRO A 102 21.22 14.82 13.41
CA PRO A 102 20.42 13.70 13.89
C PRO A 102 19.34 13.26 12.89
N ALA A 103 18.62 14.22 12.31
CA ALA A 103 17.60 13.98 11.30
C ALA A 103 18.19 13.31 10.05
N GLN A 104 19.32 13.83 9.56
CA GLN A 104 20.02 13.25 8.41
C GLN A 104 20.49 11.81 8.67
N ALA A 105 21.04 11.53 9.86
CA ALA A 105 21.48 10.19 10.24
C ALA A 105 20.31 9.19 10.24
N ILE A 106 19.15 9.61 10.75
CA ILE A 106 17.92 8.78 10.72
C ILE A 106 17.47 8.51 9.29
N LEU A 107 17.47 9.52 8.41
CA LEU A 107 17.05 9.36 7.02
C LEU A 107 18.03 8.47 6.21
N GLN A 108 19.33 8.58 6.48
CA GLN A 108 20.34 7.69 5.89
C GLN A 108 20.10 6.25 6.34
N LEU A 109 19.88 6.03 7.64
CA LEU A 109 19.52 4.72 8.16
C LEU A 109 18.24 4.17 7.55
N GLY A 110 17.23 5.01 7.28
CA GLY A 110 15.98 4.60 6.63
C GLY A 110 16.22 3.84 5.32
N ARG A 111 17.18 4.29 4.49
CA ARG A 111 17.57 3.59 3.26
C ARG A 111 18.21 2.24 3.52
N HIS A 112 18.96 2.12 4.61
CA HIS A 112 19.53 0.85 5.03
C HIS A 112 18.47 -0.12 5.58
N LEU A 113 17.43 0.37 6.26
CA LEU A 113 16.31 -0.46 6.70
C LEU A 113 15.56 -1.10 5.52
N GLU A 114 15.34 -0.34 4.44
CA GLU A 114 14.75 -0.86 3.20
C GLU A 114 15.58 -2.01 2.61
N HIS A 115 16.90 -1.81 2.52
CA HIS A 115 17.82 -2.84 2.03
C HIS A 115 17.86 -4.07 2.94
N TRP A 116 17.88 -3.84 4.25
CA TRP A 116 18.00 -4.90 5.25
C TRP A 116 16.74 -5.77 5.32
N SER A 117 15.55 -5.19 5.17
CA SER A 117 14.32 -5.99 5.06
C SER A 117 14.43 -6.97 3.90
N ARG A 118 14.91 -6.52 2.73
CA ARG A 118 15.08 -7.34 1.53
C ARG A 118 16.10 -8.48 1.69
N GLU A 119 17.24 -8.23 2.35
CA GLU A 119 18.24 -9.29 2.57
C GLU A 119 17.69 -10.40 3.49
N LEU A 120 16.97 -10.02 4.54
CA LEU A 120 16.34 -10.98 5.45
C LEU A 120 15.21 -11.77 4.77
N GLU A 121 14.55 -11.18 3.78
CA GLU A 121 13.54 -11.84 2.94
C GLU A 121 14.16 -12.91 2.02
N SER A 122 15.39 -12.70 1.51
CA SER A 122 16.09 -13.67 0.65
C SER A 122 16.69 -14.87 1.40
N ASP A 123 17.10 -14.69 2.66
CA ASP A 123 17.70 -15.75 3.46
C ASP A 123 16.67 -16.82 3.91
N GLU A 124 15.39 -16.47 4.07
CA GLU A 124 14.33 -17.43 4.44
C GLU A 124 13.80 -18.24 3.24
N SER A 125 13.84 -17.71 2.01
CA SER A 125 13.32 -18.41 0.81
C SER A 125 14.32 -19.42 0.22
N SER A 126 15.58 -19.37 0.65
CA SER A 126 16.62 -20.32 0.27
C SER A 126 16.55 -21.53 1.21
N ILE A 127 15.96 -22.63 0.75
CA ILE A 127 16.02 -23.93 1.42
C ILE A 127 17.46 -24.47 1.33
N ALA A 128 18.34 -23.94 2.17
CA ALA A 128 19.58 -24.56 2.59
C ALA A 128 20.05 -23.84 3.86
N PRO A 129 20.23 -24.54 5.00
CA PRO A 129 20.94 -23.98 6.14
C PRO A 129 22.44 -24.01 5.82
N ASN A 130 22.87 -23.26 4.81
CA ASN A 130 24.29 -23.10 4.54
C ASN A 130 24.84 -22.03 5.47
N VAL A 131 25.32 -22.55 6.60
CA VAL A 131 26.32 -22.00 7.51
C VAL A 131 27.54 -21.50 6.69
N ILE A 132 27.44 -20.33 6.06
CA ILE A 132 28.59 -19.62 5.45
C ILE A 132 28.46 -18.12 5.68
N SER A 133 28.15 -17.75 6.91
CA SER A 133 28.45 -16.44 7.46
C SER A 133 28.65 -16.69 8.94
N GLY A 134 29.82 -16.33 9.48
CA GLY A 134 30.19 -16.53 10.90
C GLY A 134 29.36 -15.70 11.89
N VAL A 135 28.09 -15.48 11.58
CA VAL A 135 27.11 -14.73 12.34
C VAL A 135 26.36 -15.72 13.21
N VAL A 136 26.48 -15.57 14.53
CA VAL A 136 25.54 -16.20 15.45
C VAL A 136 24.15 -15.60 15.12
N PRO A 137 23.12 -16.40 14.81
CA PRO A 137 21.79 -15.89 14.42
C PRO A 137 21.17 -14.86 15.39
N GLY A 138 21.68 -14.75 16.61
CA GLY A 138 21.31 -13.75 17.60
C GLY A 138 21.94 -12.36 17.41
N GLU A 139 23.12 -12.22 16.81
CA GLU A 139 23.84 -10.93 16.74
C GLU A 139 23.13 -9.90 15.86
N VAL A 140 22.65 -10.33 14.69
CA VAL A 140 21.85 -9.48 13.78
C VAL A 140 20.58 -8.97 14.48
N ARG A 141 19.93 -9.83 15.27
CA ARG A 141 18.74 -9.48 16.05
C ARG A 141 19.05 -8.47 17.16
N LEU A 142 20.21 -8.59 17.81
CA LEU A 142 20.66 -7.65 18.83
C LEU A 142 20.88 -6.25 18.24
N PHE A 143 21.56 -6.15 17.09
CA PHE A 143 21.76 -4.86 16.43
C PHE A 143 20.46 -4.26 15.90
N ALA A 144 19.57 -5.07 15.33
CA ALA A 144 18.24 -4.62 14.91
C ALA A 144 17.47 -4.02 16.09
N ASN A 145 17.42 -4.76 17.21
CA ASN A 145 16.75 -4.30 18.43
C ASN A 145 17.39 -3.01 18.98
N ALA A 146 18.72 -2.90 18.96
CA ALA A 146 19.42 -1.70 19.40
C ALA A 146 19.13 -0.49 18.49
N ILE A 147 19.07 -0.68 17.17
CA ILE A 147 18.68 0.35 16.21
C ILE A 147 17.23 0.81 16.46
N LEU A 148 16.29 -0.13 16.58
CA LEU A 148 14.88 0.18 16.84
C LEU A 148 14.70 0.95 18.15
N LEU A 149 15.39 0.56 19.22
CA LEU A 149 15.35 1.25 20.51
C LEU A 149 15.94 2.67 20.42
N ARG A 150 17.04 2.86 19.68
CA ARG A 150 17.61 4.20 19.47
C ARG A 150 16.66 5.10 18.68
N LEU A 151 16.00 4.56 17.65
CA LEU A 151 15.01 5.30 16.86
C LEU A 151 13.77 5.65 17.69
N ALA A 152 13.26 4.72 18.51
CA ALA A 152 12.16 4.98 19.43
C ALA A 152 12.54 6.03 20.49
N GLY A 153 13.77 5.96 21.01
CA GLY A 153 14.29 6.94 21.96
C GLY A 153 14.42 8.33 21.33
N ALA A 154 14.93 8.40 20.10
CA ALA A 154 15.00 9.63 19.32
C ALA A 154 13.60 10.19 19.02
N PHE A 155 12.62 9.34 18.70
CA PHE A 155 11.23 9.76 18.52
C PHE A 155 10.62 10.31 19.83
N LYS A 156 10.93 9.68 20.97
CA LYS A 156 10.43 10.09 22.28
C LYS A 156 10.98 11.42 22.76
N GLY A 157 12.31 11.60 22.65
CA GLY A 157 13.01 12.77 23.20
C GLY A 157 13.34 13.86 22.18
N GLY A 158 13.19 13.58 20.89
CA GLY A 158 13.56 14.49 19.81
C GLY A 158 12.56 15.61 19.56
N ASP A 159 13.03 16.62 18.86
CA ASP A 159 12.19 17.69 18.33
C ASP A 159 11.30 17.20 17.17
N LYS A 160 10.55 18.14 16.60
CA LYS A 160 9.66 17.89 15.46
C LYS A 160 10.41 17.29 14.26
N GLU A 161 11.59 17.81 13.93
CA GLU A 161 12.35 17.37 12.76
C GLU A 161 12.83 15.92 12.92
N ILE A 162 13.31 15.57 14.11
CA ILE A 162 13.71 14.20 14.46
C ILE A 162 12.52 13.25 14.37
N LYS A 163 11.37 13.60 14.98
CA LYS A 163 10.15 12.75 14.93
C LYS A 163 9.68 12.50 13.50
N VAL A 164 9.63 13.55 12.68
CA VAL A 164 9.28 13.45 11.26
C VAL A 164 10.26 12.55 10.51
N SER A 165 11.56 12.65 10.82
CA SER A 165 12.59 11.82 10.18
C SER A 165 12.44 10.34 10.52
N VAL A 166 12.12 10.01 11.78
CA VAL A 166 11.84 8.63 12.21
C VAL A 166 10.61 8.09 11.46
N VAL A 167 9.51 8.85 11.44
CA VAL A 167 8.28 8.44 10.74
C VAL A 167 8.53 8.24 9.24
N LYS A 168 9.29 9.12 8.59
CA LYS A 168 9.66 8.98 7.17
C LYS A 168 10.45 7.71 6.90
N ALA A 169 11.44 7.40 7.75
CA ALA A 169 12.25 6.18 7.61
C ALA A 169 11.35 4.92 7.61
N PHE A 170 10.45 4.79 8.57
CA PHE A 170 9.54 3.63 8.64
C PHE A 170 8.40 3.66 7.61
N SER A 171 7.98 4.85 7.17
CA SER A 171 6.96 4.97 6.11
C SER A 171 7.51 4.49 4.77
N ASN A 172 8.76 4.84 4.44
CA ASN A 172 9.41 4.39 3.22
C ASN A 172 9.68 2.88 3.25
N GLU A 173 10.18 2.38 4.38
CA GLU A 173 10.39 0.95 4.62
C GLU A 173 9.10 0.14 4.38
N ARG A 174 7.96 0.59 4.95
CA ARG A 174 6.65 -0.04 4.72
C ARG A 174 6.20 0.05 3.25
N ARG A 175 6.36 1.20 2.60
CA ARG A 175 5.97 1.36 1.18
C ARG A 175 6.75 0.40 0.29
N HIS A 176 8.03 0.22 0.58
CA HIS A 176 8.86 -0.71 -0.17
C HIS A 176 8.37 -2.16 -0.03
N ARG A 177 8.00 -2.60 1.17
CA ARG A 177 7.42 -3.93 1.40
C ARG A 177 6.12 -4.15 0.64
N ASN A 178 5.21 -3.17 0.67
CA ASN A 178 3.89 -3.31 0.04
C ASN A 178 3.94 -3.42 -1.49
N GLY A 179 4.97 -2.88 -2.14
CA GLY A 179 5.16 -2.96 -3.59
C GLY A 179 5.73 -4.29 -4.09
N GLN A 180 6.17 -5.18 -3.20
CA GLN A 180 6.73 -6.48 -3.58
C GLN A 180 5.63 -7.56 -3.64
N LYS A 181 5.64 -8.37 -4.70
CA LYS A 181 4.61 -9.40 -5.00
C LYS A 181 4.59 -10.58 -4.01
N HIS A 182 5.58 -10.71 -3.14
CA HIS A 182 5.69 -11.82 -2.19
C HIS A 182 5.16 -11.41 -0.81
N ARG A 183 3.88 -11.72 -0.57
CA ARG A 183 3.13 -11.37 0.66
C ARG A 183 3.48 -12.20 1.90
N GLU A 184 4.33 -13.22 1.77
CA GLU A 184 4.58 -14.21 2.84
C GLU A 184 5.91 -13.98 3.59
N CYS A 185 6.68 -12.94 3.23
CA CYS A 185 8.03 -12.76 3.77
C CYS A 185 8.04 -11.92 5.06
N LYS A 186 8.68 -12.45 6.11
CA LYS A 186 8.79 -11.81 7.44
C LYS A 186 9.92 -10.79 7.46
N GLY A 187 9.62 -9.53 7.12
CA GLY A 187 10.59 -8.42 7.15
C GLY A 187 11.17 -8.12 8.54
N LEU A 188 12.04 -7.11 8.62
CA LEU A 188 12.76 -6.69 9.85
C LEU A 188 11.83 -6.47 11.06
N LEU A 189 10.61 -6.00 10.81
CA LEU A 189 9.62 -5.70 11.85
C LEU A 189 8.68 -6.87 12.17
N SER A 190 8.95 -8.08 11.68
CA SER A 190 8.19 -9.26 12.11
C SER A 190 8.32 -9.46 13.62
N LYS A 191 7.23 -9.88 14.26
CA LYS A 191 7.13 -9.99 15.73
C LYS A 191 8.23 -10.87 16.33
N GLU A 192 8.65 -11.91 15.62
CA GLU A 192 9.70 -12.84 16.05
C GLU A 192 11.12 -12.23 16.03
N ARG A 193 11.30 -11.12 15.30
CA ARG A 193 12.57 -10.41 15.15
C ARG A 193 12.69 -9.20 16.08
N VAL A 194 11.57 -8.66 16.58
CA VAL A 194 11.53 -7.50 17.46
C VAL A 194 11.47 -7.93 18.94
N ALA A 195 12.64 -8.13 19.55
CA ALA A 195 12.75 -8.62 20.92
C ALA A 195 12.07 -7.69 21.95
N ASN A 196 12.38 -6.39 21.94
CA ASN A 196 11.87 -5.42 22.93
C ASN A 196 10.63 -4.65 22.45
N HIS A 197 9.72 -5.32 21.72
CA HIS A 197 8.53 -4.69 21.13
C HIS A 197 7.69 -3.89 22.13
N LEU A 198 7.49 -4.38 23.36
CA LEU A 198 6.71 -3.66 24.39
C LEU A 198 7.33 -2.31 24.76
N GLU A 199 8.67 -2.25 24.87
CA GLU A 199 9.37 -1.00 25.19
C GLU A 199 9.24 0.01 24.05
N LEU A 200 9.38 -0.45 22.79
CA LEU A 200 9.17 0.40 21.61
C LEU A 200 7.75 1.00 21.60
N LEU A 201 6.73 0.17 21.82
CA LEU A 201 5.33 0.60 21.87
C LEU A 201 5.07 1.58 23.02
N ASN A 202 5.67 1.35 24.19
CA ASN A 202 5.54 2.25 25.34
C ASN A 202 6.13 3.63 25.05
N GLN A 203 7.26 3.71 24.35
CA GLN A 203 7.88 4.99 24.00
C GLN A 203 7.03 5.79 23.01
N VAL A 204 6.47 5.15 21.99
CA VAL A 204 5.57 5.83 21.03
C VAL A 204 4.26 6.24 21.69
N ARG A 205 3.70 5.37 22.55
CA ARG A 205 2.51 5.69 23.34
C ARG A 205 2.73 6.88 24.27
N TYR A 206 3.91 6.99 24.89
CA TYR A 206 4.25 8.14 25.71
C TYR A 206 4.20 9.45 24.91
N VAL A 207 4.73 9.44 23.68
CA VAL A 207 4.65 10.61 22.77
C VAL A 207 3.21 10.94 22.42
N PHE A 208 2.37 9.94 22.14
CA PHE A 208 0.96 10.16 21.86
C PHE A 208 0.21 10.78 23.05
N GLN A 209 0.45 10.28 24.26
CA GLN A 209 -0.27 10.73 25.46
C GLN A 209 0.13 12.15 25.88
N ASN A 210 1.41 12.49 25.75
CA ASN A 210 1.97 13.75 26.28
C ASN A 210 2.27 14.78 25.18
N GLY A 211 2.10 14.42 23.91
CA GLY A 211 2.40 15.26 22.77
C GLY A 211 1.26 16.20 22.36
N ASP A 212 1.61 17.18 21.54
CA ASP A 212 0.68 18.01 20.78
C ASP A 212 0.01 17.22 19.64
N SER A 213 -0.91 17.87 18.92
CA SER A 213 -1.63 17.27 17.79
C SER A 213 -0.70 16.66 16.75
N GLU A 214 0.40 17.34 16.41
CA GLU A 214 1.38 16.84 15.43
C GLU A 214 2.15 15.63 15.96
N SER A 215 2.59 15.65 17.23
CA SER A 215 3.22 14.48 17.85
C SER A 215 2.27 13.27 17.90
N LYS A 216 0.97 13.50 18.14
CA LYS A 216 -0.06 12.45 18.10
C LYS A 216 -0.25 11.87 16.71
N GLU A 217 -0.33 12.73 15.70
CA GLU A 217 -0.39 12.32 14.29
C GLU A 217 0.81 11.43 13.93
N LEU A 218 2.03 11.91 14.21
CA LEU A 218 3.26 11.18 13.93
C LEU A 218 3.33 9.85 14.69
N ALA A 219 2.87 9.81 15.95
CA ALA A 219 2.83 8.58 16.74
C ALA A 219 1.87 7.55 16.14
N LEU A 220 0.68 7.96 15.69
CA LEU A 220 -0.27 7.07 15.03
C LEU A 220 0.29 6.53 13.71
N ILE A 221 0.93 7.37 12.89
CA ILE A 221 1.58 6.92 11.65
C ILE A 221 2.67 5.89 11.98
N LEU A 222 3.51 6.15 12.97
CA LEU A 222 4.57 5.22 13.38
C LEU A 222 4.00 3.88 13.87
N LEU A 223 2.93 3.90 14.68
CA LEU A 223 2.22 2.69 15.10
C LEU A 223 1.67 1.91 13.91
N GLY A 224 1.11 2.61 12.92
CA GLY A 224 0.69 2.00 11.66
C GLY A 224 1.86 1.31 10.94
N CYS A 225 3.02 1.96 10.82
CA CYS A 225 4.22 1.34 10.27
C CYS A 225 4.66 0.08 11.03
N TRP A 226 4.41 0.00 12.32
CA TRP A 226 4.80 -1.10 13.21
C TRP A 226 3.70 -2.16 13.41
N ALA A 227 2.65 -2.18 12.59
CA ALA A 227 1.50 -3.09 12.75
C ALA A 227 1.90 -4.58 12.92
N GLU A 228 2.93 -5.06 12.23
CA GLU A 228 3.44 -6.44 12.30
C GLU A 228 3.67 -6.97 13.73
N PHE A 229 4.18 -6.14 14.63
CA PHE A 229 4.38 -6.51 16.03
C PHE A 229 3.47 -5.75 17.00
N ALA A 230 2.82 -4.68 16.54
CA ALA A 230 1.96 -3.84 17.36
C ALA A 230 0.50 -4.33 17.41
N HIS A 231 0.06 -5.10 16.40
CA HIS A 231 -1.36 -5.43 16.23
C HIS A 231 -1.97 -6.08 17.46
N ASP A 232 -1.29 -6.99 18.16
CA ASP A 232 -1.85 -7.68 19.35
C ASP A 232 -1.90 -6.84 20.64
N ASN A 233 -1.31 -5.65 20.67
CA ASN A 233 -1.30 -4.86 21.89
C ASN A 233 -2.64 -4.15 22.10
N ALA A 234 -3.42 -4.61 23.08
CA ALA A 234 -4.76 -4.08 23.38
C ALA A 234 -4.78 -2.56 23.66
N GLN A 235 -3.74 -2.03 24.32
CA GLN A 235 -3.66 -0.60 24.62
C GLN A 235 -3.43 0.23 23.36
N ILE A 236 -2.61 -0.27 22.44
CA ILE A 236 -2.40 0.36 21.13
C ILE A 236 -3.64 0.25 20.25
N ARG A 237 -4.30 -0.92 20.21
CA ARG A 237 -5.58 -1.11 19.49
C ARG A 237 -6.61 -0.07 19.96
N TYR A 238 -6.82 0.04 21.27
CA TYR A 238 -7.77 0.99 21.85
C TYR A 238 -7.39 2.44 21.51
N LEU A 239 -6.10 2.78 21.59
CA LEU A 239 -5.60 4.11 21.24
C LEU A 239 -5.91 4.46 19.78
N ILE A 240 -5.67 3.55 18.84
CA ILE A 240 -5.98 3.77 17.41
C ILE A 240 -7.49 3.93 17.21
N LEU A 241 -8.30 3.02 17.73
CA LEU A 241 -9.75 3.03 17.55
C LEU A 241 -10.41 4.28 18.15
N SER A 242 -10.00 4.69 19.35
CA SER A 242 -10.50 5.92 19.97
C SER A 242 -10.06 7.19 19.23
N SER A 243 -8.92 7.15 18.53
CA SER A 243 -8.42 8.28 17.74
C SER A 243 -9.15 8.48 16.41
N LEU A 244 -9.85 7.45 15.88
CA LEU A 244 -10.64 7.55 14.65
C LEU A 244 -11.74 8.60 14.74
N VAL A 245 -12.33 8.76 15.94
CA VAL A 245 -13.40 9.72 16.21
C VAL A 245 -12.89 11.02 16.84
N SER A 246 -11.57 11.28 16.72
CA SER A 246 -10.97 12.53 17.19
C SER A 246 -11.58 13.74 16.47
N PRO A 247 -11.86 14.85 17.18
CA PRO A 247 -12.27 16.10 16.53
C PRO A 247 -11.13 16.74 15.73
N ASP A 248 -9.87 16.39 16.02
CA ASP A 248 -8.72 16.85 15.23
C ASP A 248 -8.59 16.01 13.94
N PRO A 249 -8.76 16.62 12.75
CA PRO A 249 -8.73 15.91 11.49
C PRO A 249 -7.36 15.30 11.17
N HIS A 250 -6.25 15.86 11.66
CA HIS A 250 -4.92 15.30 11.44
C HIS A 250 -4.76 13.98 12.20
N VAL A 251 -5.15 13.99 13.47
CA VAL A 251 -5.16 12.79 14.32
C VAL A 251 -6.12 11.73 13.77
N ALA A 252 -7.34 12.11 13.37
CA ALA A 252 -8.31 11.16 12.81
C ALA A 252 -7.81 10.53 11.49
N LYS A 253 -7.18 11.31 10.60
CA LYS A 253 -6.59 10.78 9.35
C LYS A 253 -5.42 9.84 9.63
N ALA A 254 -4.53 10.18 10.56
CA ALA A 254 -3.44 9.29 10.95
C ALA A 254 -3.97 8.01 11.63
N ALA A 255 -5.06 8.11 12.39
CA ALA A 255 -5.75 6.95 12.95
C ALA A 255 -6.34 6.07 11.86
N CYS A 256 -6.94 6.63 10.80
CA CYS A 256 -7.39 5.85 9.63
C CYS A 256 -6.22 5.09 8.99
N PHE A 257 -5.06 5.75 8.81
CA PHE A 257 -3.87 5.07 8.31
C PHE A 257 -3.48 3.88 9.19
N ALA A 258 -3.33 4.10 10.50
CA ALA A 258 -2.93 3.06 11.44
C ALA A 258 -3.96 1.92 11.54
N ALA A 259 -5.25 2.26 11.57
CA ALA A 259 -6.33 1.29 11.63
C ALA A 259 -6.37 0.41 10.38
N GLY A 260 -6.16 1.00 9.20
CA GLY A 260 -6.00 0.23 7.97
C GLY A 260 -4.82 -0.72 8.04
N CYS A 261 -3.66 -0.26 8.51
CA CYS A 261 -2.48 -1.09 8.68
C CYS A 261 -2.69 -2.28 9.62
N PHE A 262 -3.44 -2.10 10.72
CA PHE A 262 -3.78 -3.17 11.67
C PHE A 262 -4.84 -4.12 11.10
N SER A 263 -5.79 -3.60 10.33
CA SER A 263 -6.87 -4.38 9.71
C SER A 263 -6.38 -5.32 8.61
N GLU A 264 -5.20 -5.08 8.04
CA GLU A 264 -4.57 -6.01 7.11
C GLU A 264 -4.11 -7.31 7.80
N ILE A 265 -3.89 -7.27 9.12
CA ILE A 265 -3.28 -8.35 9.91
C ILE A 265 -4.31 -9.01 10.84
N SER A 266 -5.17 -8.23 11.49
CA SER A 266 -6.03 -8.71 12.57
C SER A 266 -7.51 -8.69 12.21
N ASP A 267 -8.13 -9.87 12.17
CA ASP A 267 -9.51 -10.07 11.72
C ASP A 267 -10.56 -9.36 12.58
N ASP A 268 -10.44 -9.48 13.90
CA ASP A 268 -11.34 -8.87 14.87
C ASP A 268 -11.25 -7.33 14.82
N PHE A 269 -10.03 -6.81 14.71
CA PHE A 269 -9.76 -5.39 14.57
C PHE A 269 -10.32 -4.84 13.26
N ALA A 270 -10.18 -5.56 12.16
CA ALA A 270 -10.75 -5.20 10.86
C ALA A 270 -12.29 -5.11 10.92
N SER A 271 -12.94 -6.08 11.59
CA SER A 271 -14.39 -6.08 11.78
C SER A 271 -14.88 -4.85 12.56
N ILE A 272 -14.19 -4.45 13.63
CA ILE A 272 -14.55 -3.24 14.40
C ILE A 272 -14.28 -1.98 13.56
N THR A 273 -13.13 -1.92 12.90
CA THR A 273 -12.72 -0.78 12.06
C THR A 273 -13.73 -0.53 10.95
N LEU A 274 -14.22 -1.58 10.29
CA LEU A 274 -15.26 -1.53 9.27
C LEU A 274 -16.48 -0.70 9.71
N HIS A 275 -17.02 -0.99 10.90
CA HIS A 275 -18.19 -0.28 11.41
C HIS A 275 -17.89 1.19 11.69
N ILE A 276 -16.72 1.50 12.26
CA ILE A 276 -16.33 2.87 12.58
C ILE A 276 -16.14 3.69 11.31
N VAL A 277 -15.43 3.17 10.30
CA VAL A 277 -15.15 3.95 9.08
C VAL A 277 -16.41 4.25 8.26
N TYR A 278 -17.37 3.33 8.19
CA TYR A 278 -18.66 3.60 7.53
C TYR A 278 -19.49 4.64 8.31
N ASN A 279 -19.48 4.59 9.65
CA ASN A 279 -20.11 5.63 10.45
C ASN A 279 -19.43 6.99 10.26
N MET A 280 -18.09 7.05 10.17
CA MET A 280 -17.38 8.30 9.92
C MET A 280 -17.75 8.92 8.56
N MET A 281 -17.89 8.09 7.52
CA MET A 281 -18.27 8.57 6.18
C MET A 281 -19.71 9.07 6.13
N SER A 282 -20.63 8.51 6.94
CA SER A 282 -22.04 8.89 6.97
C SER A 282 -22.33 10.17 7.76
N LEU A 283 -21.57 10.44 8.82
CA LEU A 283 -21.82 11.57 9.72
C LEU A 283 -21.53 12.93 9.05
N SER A 284 -22.47 13.87 9.14
CA SER A 284 -22.31 15.23 8.60
C SER A 284 -21.28 16.07 9.37
N THR A 285 -21.02 15.73 10.64
CA THR A 285 -20.05 16.42 11.49
C THR A 285 -18.59 16.10 11.15
N VAL A 286 -18.33 15.01 10.41
CA VAL A 286 -16.99 14.60 10.01
C VAL A 286 -16.58 15.37 8.77
N SER A 287 -15.37 15.95 8.78
CA SER A 287 -14.86 16.73 7.65
C SER A 287 -14.56 15.83 6.44
N LEU A 288 -14.74 16.37 5.22
CA LEU A 288 -14.52 15.65 3.97
C LEU A 288 -13.13 14.97 3.91
N PRO A 289 -11.99 15.61 4.28
CA PRO A 289 -10.68 14.95 4.25
C PRO A 289 -10.60 13.69 5.14
N VAL A 290 -11.32 13.68 6.27
CA VAL A 290 -11.38 12.52 7.17
C VAL A 290 -12.27 11.43 6.57
N LYS A 291 -13.39 11.78 5.93
CA LYS A 291 -14.24 10.82 5.20
C LYS A 291 -13.48 10.12 4.08
N LEU A 292 -12.71 10.88 3.29
CA LEU A 292 -11.87 10.32 2.23
C LEU A 292 -10.79 9.39 2.78
N ALA A 293 -10.16 9.76 3.91
CA ALA A 293 -9.20 8.88 4.59
C ALA A 293 -9.86 7.60 5.12
N ALA A 294 -11.10 7.69 5.63
CA ALA A 294 -11.87 6.53 6.06
C ALA A 294 -12.23 5.60 4.89
N ALA A 295 -12.58 6.15 3.72
CA ALA A 295 -12.81 5.36 2.51
C ALA A 295 -11.55 4.55 2.12
N GLN A 296 -10.36 5.16 2.20
CA GLN A 296 -9.07 4.52 1.92
C GLN A 296 -8.70 3.37 2.90
N VAL A 297 -9.44 3.21 4.00
CA VAL A 297 -9.28 2.05 4.90
C VAL A 297 -9.97 0.80 4.34
N VAL A 298 -11.05 0.97 3.58
CA VAL A 298 -11.88 -0.16 3.11
C VAL A 298 -11.09 -1.22 2.33
N PRO A 299 -10.18 -0.89 1.39
CA PRO A 299 -9.38 -1.89 0.67
C PRO A 299 -8.41 -2.67 1.58
N LYS A 300 -8.08 -2.11 2.75
CA LYS A 300 -7.17 -2.69 3.74
C LYS A 300 -7.86 -3.67 4.69
N LEU A 301 -9.18 -3.80 4.65
CA LEU A 301 -9.97 -4.78 5.40
C LEU A 301 -9.86 -6.19 4.79
N ARG A 302 -8.63 -6.61 4.53
CA ARG A 302 -8.28 -7.74 3.64
C ARG A 302 -7.61 -8.92 4.34
N SER A 303 -7.70 -8.97 5.67
CA SER A 303 -7.08 -10.02 6.49
C SER A 303 -7.61 -11.42 6.16
N THR A 304 -8.92 -11.55 5.92
CA THR A 304 -9.58 -12.81 5.53
C THR A 304 -10.61 -12.57 4.42
N PHE A 305 -10.95 -13.63 3.68
CA PHE A 305 -12.02 -13.58 2.67
C PHE A 305 -13.36 -13.15 3.28
N GLU A 306 -13.68 -13.61 4.49
CA GLU A 306 -14.89 -13.20 5.20
C GLU A 306 -14.94 -11.69 5.44
N ASN A 307 -13.82 -11.09 5.86
CA ASN A 307 -13.73 -9.64 6.06
C ASN A 307 -13.84 -8.87 4.74
N ILE A 308 -13.18 -9.34 3.68
CA ILE A 308 -13.30 -8.77 2.33
C ILE A 308 -14.77 -8.75 1.90
N TYR A 309 -15.46 -9.88 2.03
CA TYR A 309 -16.85 -10.02 1.63
C TYR A 309 -17.80 -9.15 2.48
N LYS A 310 -17.63 -9.13 3.81
CA LYS A 310 -18.40 -8.27 4.71
C LYS A 310 -18.21 -6.79 4.41
N ALA A 311 -16.96 -6.36 4.21
CA ALA A 311 -16.63 -4.99 3.88
C ALA A 311 -17.24 -4.58 2.53
N TYR A 312 -17.15 -5.46 1.52
CA TYR A 312 -17.78 -5.23 0.23
C TYR A 312 -19.30 -5.07 0.33
N GLN A 313 -19.99 -6.01 0.99
CA GLN A 313 -21.44 -5.93 1.16
C GLN A 313 -21.87 -4.67 1.94
N ALA A 314 -21.15 -4.33 3.00
CA ALA A 314 -21.43 -3.12 3.78
C ALA A 314 -21.29 -1.88 2.90
N GLY A 315 -20.24 -1.81 2.08
CA GLY A 315 -20.04 -0.70 1.16
C GLY A 315 -21.11 -0.58 0.08
N VAL A 316 -21.50 -1.69 -0.56
CA VAL A 316 -22.57 -1.67 -1.57
C VAL A 316 -23.89 -1.13 -0.97
N ARG A 317 -24.23 -1.53 0.26
CA ARG A 317 -25.39 -0.98 0.98
C ARG A 317 -25.21 0.51 1.27
N PHE A 318 -24.01 0.90 1.71
CA PHE A 318 -23.68 2.27 2.06
C PHE A 318 -23.79 3.24 0.88
N LEU A 319 -23.42 2.83 -0.35
CA LEU A 319 -23.45 3.69 -1.54
C LEU A 319 -24.79 4.40 -1.76
N SER A 320 -25.91 3.77 -1.39
CA SER A 320 -27.25 4.35 -1.56
C SER A 320 -27.54 5.51 -0.59
N SER A 321 -26.73 5.66 0.46
CA SER A 321 -26.89 6.71 1.49
C SER A 321 -25.92 7.90 1.30
N ILE A 322 -25.02 7.83 0.32
CA ILE A 322 -24.01 8.85 0.10
C ILE A 322 -24.60 9.99 -0.72
N LEU A 323 -24.54 11.21 -0.17
CA LEU A 323 -24.95 12.45 -0.85
C LEU A 323 -23.77 13.18 -1.48
N ASP A 324 -22.57 13.00 -0.93
CA ASP A 324 -21.36 13.68 -1.35
C ASP A 324 -20.67 12.89 -2.47
N GLU A 325 -20.50 13.50 -3.65
CA GLU A 325 -19.91 12.82 -4.80
C GLU A 325 -18.45 12.43 -4.60
N ASP A 326 -17.66 13.21 -3.86
CA ASP A 326 -16.26 12.89 -3.57
C ASP A 326 -16.17 11.61 -2.74
N VAL A 327 -17.04 11.50 -1.73
CA VAL A 327 -17.16 10.29 -0.91
C VAL A 327 -17.67 9.12 -1.74
N LEU A 328 -18.66 9.33 -2.62
CA LEU A 328 -19.20 8.30 -3.49
C LEU A 328 -18.13 7.71 -4.40
N VAL A 329 -17.37 8.57 -5.09
CA VAL A 329 -16.25 8.18 -5.95
C VAL A 329 -15.19 7.43 -5.15
N ALA A 330 -14.82 7.93 -3.96
CA ALA A 330 -13.82 7.28 -3.12
C ALA A 330 -14.26 5.88 -2.67
N VAL A 331 -15.53 5.69 -2.30
CA VAL A 331 -16.07 4.38 -1.92
C VAL A 331 -16.14 3.43 -3.12
N LEU A 332 -16.55 3.91 -4.30
CA LEU A 332 -16.55 3.11 -5.53
C LEU A 332 -15.14 2.61 -5.89
N SER A 333 -14.14 3.50 -5.85
CA SER A 333 -12.74 3.10 -6.06
C SER A 333 -12.25 2.12 -5.01
N SER A 334 -12.61 2.34 -3.74
CA SER A 334 -12.20 1.47 -2.65
C SER A 334 -12.81 0.07 -2.73
N LEU A 335 -14.10 -0.03 -3.09
CA LEU A 335 -14.77 -1.30 -3.32
C LEU A 335 -14.21 -2.04 -4.52
N THR A 336 -13.82 -1.30 -5.55
CA THR A 336 -13.16 -1.85 -6.74
C THR A 336 -11.81 -2.44 -6.39
N GLU A 337 -10.97 -1.70 -5.65
CA GLU A 337 -9.68 -2.22 -5.17
C GLU A 337 -9.87 -3.45 -4.27
N LEU A 338 -10.80 -3.40 -3.31
CA LEU A 338 -11.13 -4.53 -2.44
C LEU A 338 -11.59 -5.76 -3.25
N SER A 339 -12.46 -5.56 -4.25
CA SER A 339 -12.97 -6.64 -5.10
C SER A 339 -11.88 -7.27 -5.98
N SER A 340 -10.85 -6.50 -6.35
CA SER A 340 -9.71 -6.99 -7.13
C SER A 340 -8.83 -7.99 -6.37
N LEU A 341 -9.06 -8.17 -5.07
CA LEU A 341 -8.36 -9.17 -4.27
C LEU A 341 -8.92 -10.58 -4.47
N CYS A 342 -10.11 -10.73 -5.04
CA CYS A 342 -10.78 -12.02 -5.19
C CYS A 342 -11.63 -12.09 -6.47
N SER A 343 -11.31 -13.00 -7.40
CA SER A 343 -11.96 -13.08 -8.72
C SER A 343 -13.49 -13.11 -8.71
N PRO A 344 -14.18 -13.91 -7.86
CA PRO A 344 -15.64 -13.88 -7.79
C PRO A 344 -16.20 -12.51 -7.42
N LEU A 345 -15.49 -11.76 -6.57
CA LEU A 345 -15.93 -10.44 -6.13
C LEU A 345 -15.68 -9.39 -7.22
N ALA A 346 -14.60 -9.53 -7.99
CA ALA A 346 -14.32 -8.69 -9.14
C ALA A 346 -15.44 -8.77 -10.19
N GLU A 347 -15.96 -9.97 -10.47
CA GLU A 347 -17.07 -10.15 -11.42
C GLU A 347 -18.36 -9.50 -10.93
N ILE A 348 -18.70 -9.70 -9.65
CA ILE A 348 -19.84 -9.02 -9.00
C ILE A 348 -19.68 -7.50 -9.12
N GLN A 349 -18.46 -6.99 -8.89
CA GLN A 349 -18.17 -5.57 -8.99
C GLN A 349 -18.30 -5.02 -10.40
N VAL A 350 -17.85 -5.73 -11.45
CA VAL A 350 -18.05 -5.32 -12.84
C VAL A 350 -19.54 -5.16 -13.16
N ASN A 351 -20.34 -6.17 -12.81
CA ASN A 351 -21.79 -6.13 -13.04
C ASN A 351 -22.45 -4.99 -12.25
N PHE A 352 -22.03 -4.79 -11.00
CA PHE A 352 -22.49 -3.67 -10.18
C PHE A 352 -22.17 -2.31 -10.83
N LEU A 353 -20.91 -2.09 -11.24
CA LEU A 353 -20.45 -0.85 -11.87
C LEU A 353 -21.21 -0.56 -13.18
N ILE A 354 -21.43 -1.56 -14.03
CA ILE A 354 -22.21 -1.40 -15.25
C ILE A 354 -23.67 -1.05 -14.93
N SER A 355 -24.27 -1.72 -13.95
CA SER A 355 -25.64 -1.39 -13.51
C SER A 355 -25.74 0.02 -12.93
N PHE A 356 -24.67 0.49 -12.28
CA PHE A 356 -24.59 1.83 -11.70
C PHE A 356 -24.43 2.90 -12.78
N LEU A 357 -23.66 2.63 -13.84
CA LEU A 357 -23.48 3.50 -15.00
C LEU A 357 -24.79 3.74 -15.77
N LYS A 358 -25.69 2.76 -15.78
CA LYS A 358 -27.03 2.89 -16.38
C LYS A 358 -27.96 3.83 -15.62
N ARG A 359 -27.59 4.25 -14.39
CA ARG A 359 -28.37 5.21 -13.60
C ARG A 359 -28.04 6.63 -14.04
N GLU A 360 -28.98 7.54 -13.80
CA GLU A 360 -28.73 8.97 -13.93
C GLU A 360 -27.69 9.38 -12.87
N THR A 361 -26.48 9.67 -13.34
CA THR A 361 -25.29 9.98 -12.55
C THR A 361 -24.55 11.12 -13.23
N THR A 362 -23.81 11.90 -12.47
CA THR A 362 -23.00 12.99 -13.02
C THR A 362 -21.82 12.44 -13.82
N LEU A 363 -21.31 13.23 -14.78
CA LEU A 363 -20.16 12.87 -15.61
C LEU A 363 -18.95 12.43 -14.76
N ARG A 364 -18.76 13.08 -13.61
CA ARG A 364 -17.68 12.77 -12.67
C ARG A 364 -17.79 11.36 -12.10
N VAL A 365 -18.99 10.96 -11.67
CA VAL A 365 -19.26 9.63 -11.15
C VAL A 365 -19.12 8.58 -12.25
N GLN A 366 -19.60 8.89 -13.46
CA GLN A 366 -19.44 8.01 -14.62
C GLN A 366 -17.97 7.78 -14.98
N GLU A 367 -17.16 8.84 -15.02
CA GLU A 367 -15.73 8.75 -15.28
C GLU A 367 -15.00 7.90 -14.21
N ALA A 368 -15.36 8.06 -12.94
CA ALA A 368 -14.84 7.22 -11.87
C ALA A 368 -15.21 5.74 -12.06
N ILE A 369 -16.44 5.44 -12.49
CA ILE A 369 -16.89 4.08 -12.78
C ILE A 369 -16.09 3.48 -13.94
N LEU A 370 -15.86 4.24 -15.02
CA LEU A 370 -15.05 3.80 -16.15
C LEU A 370 -13.61 3.50 -15.73
N ARG A 371 -12.99 4.36 -14.91
CA ARG A 371 -11.66 4.08 -14.33
C ARG A 371 -11.64 2.81 -13.48
N CYS A 372 -12.69 2.57 -12.69
CA CYS A 372 -12.82 1.36 -11.89
C CYS A 372 -12.91 0.10 -12.77
N LEU A 373 -13.70 0.14 -13.84
CA LEU A 373 -13.80 -0.94 -14.82
C LEU A 373 -12.45 -1.19 -15.51
N GLN A 374 -11.78 -0.13 -15.96
CA GLN A 374 -10.46 -0.22 -16.59
C GLN A 374 -9.44 -0.91 -15.66
N PHE A 375 -9.42 -0.54 -14.38
CA PHE A 375 -8.54 -1.15 -13.38
C PHE A 375 -8.79 -2.66 -13.22
N LEU A 376 -10.05 -3.09 -13.12
CA LEU A 376 -10.40 -4.52 -12.99
C LEU A 376 -9.99 -5.32 -14.23
N PHE A 377 -10.20 -4.77 -15.43
CA PHE A 377 -9.80 -5.42 -16.68
C PHE A 377 -8.28 -5.49 -16.85
N GLN A 378 -7.53 -4.46 -16.45
CA GLN A 378 -6.07 -4.47 -16.46
C GLN A 378 -5.48 -5.51 -15.50
N LYS A 379 -6.16 -5.79 -14.39
CA LYS A 379 -5.76 -6.87 -13.46
C LYS A 379 -6.01 -8.29 -14.00
N GLY A 380 -6.75 -8.43 -15.11
CA GLY A 380 -7.02 -9.73 -15.75
C GLY A 380 -7.95 -10.64 -14.94
N LEU A 381 -8.72 -10.09 -14.00
CA LEU A 381 -9.52 -10.86 -13.04
C LEU A 381 -10.93 -11.20 -13.54
N CYS A 382 -11.37 -10.59 -14.65
CA CYS A 382 -12.69 -10.82 -15.25
C CYS A 382 -12.57 -10.90 -16.77
N GLN A 383 -13.42 -11.72 -17.39
CA GLN A 383 -13.63 -11.69 -18.84
C GLN A 383 -14.51 -10.49 -19.20
N TYR A 384 -14.31 -9.94 -20.40
CA TYR A 384 -15.09 -8.81 -20.85
C TYR A 384 -16.54 -9.21 -21.11
N PRO A 385 -17.53 -8.54 -20.51
CA PRO A 385 -18.92 -8.74 -20.88
C PRO A 385 -19.19 -8.05 -22.22
N ALA A 386 -18.91 -8.73 -23.33
CA ALA A 386 -19.07 -8.20 -24.70
C ALA A 386 -20.47 -7.61 -24.96
N GLU A 387 -21.51 -8.17 -24.33
CA GLU A 387 -22.91 -7.73 -24.45
C GLU A 387 -23.19 -6.35 -23.82
N HIS A 388 -22.36 -5.91 -22.87
CA HIS A 388 -22.62 -4.71 -22.07
C HIS A 388 -21.94 -3.47 -22.65
N LEU A 389 -20.93 -3.66 -23.48
CA LEU A 389 -20.13 -2.61 -24.08
C LEU A 389 -20.86 -1.92 -25.22
N SER A 390 -21.64 -2.66 -26.01
CA SER A 390 -22.56 -2.10 -27.00
C SER A 390 -23.57 -1.12 -26.39
N SER A 391 -24.07 -1.42 -25.19
CA SER A 391 -24.99 -0.53 -24.45
C SER A 391 -24.29 0.76 -23.96
N ILE A 392 -23.04 0.65 -23.51
CA ILE A 392 -22.25 1.80 -23.05
C ILE A 392 -21.89 2.71 -24.24
N THR A 393 -21.42 2.14 -25.35
CA THR A 393 -21.13 2.90 -26.58
C THR A 393 -22.37 3.60 -27.12
N GLN A 394 -23.54 2.94 -27.07
CA GLN A 394 -24.79 3.53 -27.57
C GLN A 394 -25.30 4.67 -26.67
N GLN A 395 -25.12 4.57 -25.34
CA GLN A 395 -25.51 5.61 -24.38
C GLN A 395 -24.58 6.84 -24.45
N TYR A 396 -23.27 6.64 -24.63
CA TYR A 396 -22.30 7.74 -24.79
C TYR A 396 -22.42 8.43 -26.16
N ASN A 397 -22.64 7.67 -27.24
CA ASN A 397 -22.90 8.27 -28.57
C ASN A 397 -24.18 9.13 -28.60
N HIS A 398 -25.18 8.82 -27.76
CA HIS A 398 -26.41 9.60 -27.68
C HIS A 398 -26.27 10.90 -26.88
N ASN A 399 -25.44 10.90 -25.82
CA ASN A 399 -25.21 12.08 -24.99
C ASN A 399 -24.26 13.11 -25.64
N PHE A 400 -23.50 12.72 -26.68
CA PHE A 400 -22.63 13.62 -27.44
C PHE A 400 -23.21 14.08 -28.78
N THR A 401 -24.42 13.64 -29.16
CA THR A 401 -25.12 14.10 -30.39
C THR A 401 -26.09 15.26 -30.15
N PHE A 402 -26.19 15.78 -28.92
CA PHE A 402 -26.87 17.03 -28.60
C PHE A 402 -25.98 17.91 -27.70
N ASN A 403 -25.08 18.66 -28.34
CA ASN A 403 -24.67 20.01 -27.93
C ASN A 403 -23.93 20.70 -29.08
#